data_AF-A0A376KS79-F1
#
_entry.id   AF-A0A376KS79-F1
#
_cell.length_a   1.000
_cell.length_b   1.000
_cell.length_c   1.000
_cell.angle_alpha   90.00
_cell.angle_beta   90.00
_cell.angle_gamma   90.00
#
_symmetry.space_group_name_H-M   'P 1'
#
loop_
_entity.id
_entity.type
_entity.pdbx_description
1 polymer ?
#
loop_
_entity_poly.entity_id
_entity_poly.type
_entity_poly.pdbx_seq_one_letter_code
_entity_poly.pdbx_strand_id
1 'polypeptide(L)' 'MNIQALLSEKVRQAMIAAGAPADCEPQVRQSAKVQFGDYQANGMMAVAKKLGMAPRQLAEQVLTHLDLNGIASKS' A
#
# COMPACT_ATOMS: atom_id res chain seq x y z
N MET A 1 19.52 5.80 1.39
CA MET A 1 18.13 5.84 0.88
C MET A 1 17.28 4.88 1.72
N ASN A 2 16.18 5.33 2.33
CA ASN A 2 15.32 4.46 3.14
C ASN A 2 14.18 3.91 2.26
N ILE A 3 14.34 2.69 1.77
CA ILE A 3 13.39 2.03 0.85
C ILE A 3 12.00 1.90 1.50
N GLN A 4 11.94 1.58 2.79
CA GLN A 4 10.67 1.47 3.51
C GLN A 4 9.91 2.81 3.55
N ALA A 5 10.62 3.93 3.77
CA ALA A 5 10.01 5.26 3.76
C ALA A 5 9.52 5.65 2.36
N LEU A 6 10.29 5.33 1.31
CA LEU A 6 9.90 5.55 -0.08
C LEU A 6 8.63 4.77 -0.44
N LEU A 7 8.60 3.46 -0.12
CA LEU A 7 7.44 2.61 -0.36
C LEU A 7 6.23 3.09 0.45
N SER A 8 6.44 3.52 1.69
CA SER A 8 5.38 4.09 2.53
C SER A 8 4.73 5.30 1.85
N GLU A 9 5.52 6.25 1.36
CA GLU A 9 4.97 7.43 0.71
C GLU A 9 4.25 7.11 -0.60
N LYS A 10 4.82 6.24 -1.44
CA LYS A 10 4.19 5.81 -2.70
C LYS A 10 2.84 5.12 -2.47
N VAL A 11 2.78 4.22 -1.49
CA VAL A 11 1.53 3.53 -1.13
C VAL A 11 0.53 4.50 -0.52
N ARG A 12 0.96 5.44 0.33
CA ARG A 12 0.08 6.48 0.91
C ARG A 12 -0.58 7.31 -0.18
N GLN A 13 0.19 7.76 -1.17
CA GLN A 13 -0.33 8.54 -2.29
C GLN A 13 -1.34 7.74 -3.11
N ALA A 14 -1.05 6.48 -3.42
CA ALA A 14 -1.97 5.60 -4.13
C ALA A 14 -3.26 5.32 -3.33
N MET A 15 -3.17 5.19 -2.00
CA MET A 15 -4.33 5.08 -1.11
C MET A 15 -5.21 6.33 -1.14
N ILE A 16 -4.62 7.51 -1.05
CA ILE A 16 -5.36 8.78 -1.14
C ILE A 16 -6.03 8.92 -2.50
N ALA A 17 -5.34 8.57 -3.59
CA ALA A 17 -5.92 8.55 -4.94
C ALA A 17 -7.09 7.57 -5.08
N ALA A 18 -7.05 6.45 -4.34
CA ALA A 18 -8.15 5.48 -4.25
C ALA A 18 -9.28 5.91 -3.28
N GLY A 19 -9.23 7.14 -2.74
CA GLY A 19 -10.27 7.70 -1.86
C GLY A 19 -10.03 7.51 -0.37
N ALA A 20 -8.84 7.06 0.05
CA ALA A 20 -8.49 7.02 1.48
C ALA A 20 -8.33 8.43 2.08
N PRO A 21 -8.57 8.59 3.39
CA PRO A 21 -8.26 9.83 4.10
C PRO A 21 -6.77 10.22 4.00
N ALA A 22 -6.46 11.52 4.07
CA ALA A 22 -5.09 12.02 3.98
C ALA A 22 -4.18 11.55 5.13
N ASP A 23 -4.77 11.23 6.29
CA ASP A 23 -4.13 10.64 7.48
C ASP A 23 -4.06 9.11 7.43
N CYS A 24 -4.31 8.49 6.27
CA CYS A 24 -4.21 7.04 6.14
C CYS A 24 -2.77 6.56 6.37
N GLU A 25 -2.64 5.41 7.03
CA GLU A 25 -1.35 4.79 7.30
C GLU A 25 -1.19 3.51 6.47
N PRO A 26 -0.24 3.46 5.51
CA PRO A 26 0.04 2.28 4.71
C PRO A 26 0.56 1.08 5.51
N GLN A 27 1.16 1.34 6.67
CA GLN A 27 1.79 0.34 7.53
C GLN A 27 2.79 -0.55 6.77
N VAL A 28 3.70 0.07 5.99
CA VAL A 28 4.74 -0.67 5.26
C VAL A 28 5.78 -1.22 6.23
N ARG A 29 6.02 -2.53 6.15
CA ARG A 29 7.02 -3.25 6.96
C ARG A 29 7.73 -4.27 6.10
N GLN A 30 8.93 -4.66 6.50
CA GLN A 30 9.62 -5.79 5.89
C GLN A 30 8.78 -7.06 6.05
N SER A 31 8.71 -7.87 4.99
CA SER A 31 7.97 -9.12 5.01
C SER A 31 8.57 -10.11 5.99
N ALA A 32 7.72 -10.83 6.72
CA ALA A 32 8.16 -11.89 7.63
C ALA A 32 8.57 -13.18 6.90
N LYS A 33 8.14 -13.36 5.65
CA LYS A 33 8.44 -14.54 4.82
C LYS A 33 8.73 -14.10 3.38
N VAL A 34 9.72 -14.73 2.77
CA VAL A 34 10.16 -14.44 1.39
C VAL A 34 9.03 -14.59 0.37
N GLN A 35 8.11 -15.54 0.58
CA GLN A 35 6.94 -15.76 -0.28
C GLN A 35 5.99 -14.55 -0.38
N PHE A 36 6.13 -13.54 0.49
CA PHE A 36 5.34 -12.31 0.47
C PHE A 36 6.12 -11.10 -0.09
N GLY A 37 7.28 -11.34 -0.71
CA GLY A 37 8.16 -10.29 -1.24
C GLY A 37 9.01 -9.63 -0.17
N ASP A 38 9.64 -8.49 -0.48
CA ASP A 38 10.54 -7.78 0.44
C ASP A 38 9.79 -6.94 1.49
N TYR A 39 8.68 -6.32 1.08
CA TYR A 39 7.86 -5.44 1.92
C TYR A 39 6.38 -5.68 1.72
N GLN A 40 5.60 -5.47 2.79
CA GLN A 40 4.13 -5.54 2.77
C GLN A 40 3.53 -4.23 3.29
N ALA A 41 2.44 -3.79 2.68
CA ALA A 41 1.61 -2.68 3.17
C ALA A 41 0.37 -3.23 3.89
N ASN A 42 0.38 -3.21 5.23
CA ASN A 42 -0.65 -3.85 6.04
C ASN A 42 -1.83 -2.92 6.42
N GLY A 43 -1.84 -1.68 5.92
CA GLY A 43 -2.83 -0.66 6.28
C GLY A 43 -4.20 -0.80 5.59
N MET A 44 -4.29 -1.60 4.53
CA MET A 44 -5.49 -1.67 3.67
C MET A 44 -6.77 -2.05 4.43
N MET A 45 -6.66 -2.98 5.38
CA MET A 45 -7.83 -3.43 6.15
C MET A 45 -8.43 -2.31 7.01
N ALA A 46 -7.58 -1.54 7.71
CA ALA A 46 -8.01 -0.47 8.59
C ALA A 46 -8.67 0.66 7.79
N VAL A 47 -8.11 0.99 6.63
CA VAL A 47 -8.64 2.04 5.75
C VAL A 47 -9.93 1.61 5.07
N ALA A 48 -9.99 0.40 4.53
CA ALA A 48 -11.21 -0.13 3.94
C ALA A 48 -12.36 -0.18 4.94
N LYS A 49 -12.08 -0.54 6.21
CA LYS A 49 -13.06 -0.48 7.30
C LYS A 49 -13.59 0.94 7.52
N LYS A 50 -12.73 1.97 7.51
CA LYS A 50 -13.15 3.38 7.63
C LYS A 50 -14.02 3.84 6.45
N LEU A 51 -13.74 3.32 5.25
CA LEU A 51 -14.48 3.65 4.03
C LEU A 51 -15.76 2.81 3.82
N GLY A 52 -16.03 1.81 4.67
CA GLY A 52 -17.14 0.88 4.48
C GLY A 52 -16.97 -0.02 3.24
N MET A 53 -15.73 -0.28 2.82
CA MET A 53 -15.40 -1.05 1.62
C MET A 53 -14.80 -2.41 1.96
N ALA A 54 -14.86 -3.36 1.01
CA ALA A 54 -14.11 -4.61 1.12
C ALA A 54 -12.59 -4.33 1.00
N PRO A 55 -11.73 -4.86 1.90
CA PRO A 55 -10.29 -4.63 1.85
C PRO A 55 -9.63 -4.99 0.52
N ARG A 56 -10.12 -6.06 -0.12
CA ARG A 56 -9.63 -6.51 -1.42
C ARG A 56 -9.95 -5.51 -2.54
N GLN A 57 -11.15 -4.94 -2.53
CA GLN A 57 -11.55 -3.91 -3.49
C GLN A 57 -10.69 -2.66 -3.35
N LEU A 58 -10.43 -2.21 -2.12
CA LEU A 58 -9.52 -1.09 -1.88
C LEU A 58 -8.10 -1.42 -2.39
N ALA A 59 -7.56 -2.60 -2.06
CA ALA A 59 -6.23 -3.00 -2.52
C ALA A 59 -6.10 -3.02 -4.05
N GLU A 60 -7.13 -3.50 -4.75
CA GLU A 60 -7.19 -3.49 -6.22
C GLU A 60 -7.19 -2.04 -6.78
N GLN A 61 -7.95 -1.13 -6.18
CA GLN A 61 -7.93 0.30 -6.57
C GLN A 61 -6.58 0.96 -6.26
N VAL A 62 -5.97 0.66 -5.13
CA VAL A 62 -4.62 1.18 -4.81
C VAL A 62 -3.62 0.74 -5.86
N LEU A 63 -3.69 -0.51 -6.33
CA LEU A 63 -2.81 -1.02 -7.37
C LEU A 63 -2.96 -0.29 -8.72
N THR A 64 -4.12 0.30 -9.04
CA THR A 64 -4.29 1.09 -10.26
C THR A 64 -3.62 2.46 -10.18
N HIS A 65 -3.37 2.97 -8.98
CA HIS A 65 -2.71 4.26 -8.73
C HIS A 65 -1.24 4.13 -8.33
N LEU A 66 -0.81 2.92 -7.96
CA LEU A 66 0.53 2.68 -7.45
C LEU A 66 1.53 2.50 -8.60
N ASP A 67 2.36 3.52 -8.80
CA ASP A 67 3.49 3.46 -9.73
C ASP A 67 4.81 3.21 -8.98
N LEU A 68 5.37 2.02 -9.22
CA LEU A 68 6.67 1.57 -8.71
C LEU A 68 7.67 1.26 -9.83
N ASN A 69 7.44 1.77 -11.05
CA ASN A 69 8.37 1.55 -12.16
C ASN A 69 9.78 2.02 -11.79
N GLY A 70 10.78 1.15 -12.03
CA GLY A 70 12.17 1.40 -11.65
C GLY A 70 12.49 1.23 -10.16
N ILE A 71 11.51 0.88 -9.32
CA ILE A 71 11.67 0.63 -7.87
C ILE A 71 11.40 -0.84 -7.53
N ALA A 72 10.29 -1.40 -8.02
CA ALA A 72 9.88 -2.77 -7.76
C ALA A 72 9.14 -3.37 -8.95
N SER A 73 9.24 -4.68 -9.11
CA SER A 73 8.55 -5.44 -10.16
C SER A 73 7.51 -6.38 -9.55
N LYS A 74 6.36 -6.52 -10.21
CA LYS A 74 5.35 -7.51 -9.83
C LYS A 74 5.90 -8.91 -10.09
N SER A 75 6.05 -9.70 -9.03
CA SER A 75 6.40 -11.14 -9.08
C SER A 75 5.18 -12.00 -9.38
#